data_AF-A0A7Y4MVT9-F1
#
_entry.id   AF-A0A7Y4MVT9-F1
#
_cell.length_a   1.000
_cell.length_b   1.000
_cell.length_c   1.000
_cell.angle_alpha   90.00
_cell.angle_beta   90.00
_cell.angle_gamma   90.00
#
_symmetry.space_group_name_H-M   'P 1'
#
loop_
_entity.id
_entity.type
_entity.pdbx_description
1 polymer ?
#
loop_
_entity_poly.entity_id
_entity_poly.type
_entity_poly.pdbx_seq_one_letter_code
_entity_poly.pdbx_strand_id
1 'polypeptide(L)'
;DWSEESVLNTLAKVKRKLIREQILNEGKRADGRSLNEVRPISIETNILPNAHGSCLFTRGQTQALVVATLGGENDSQMIDLLTEKNPISERFMVNYNFPGFSVGEASPIKAPGRRELGHGNLAKRALYPSVDENYPY
;
A
#
# COMPACT_ATOMS: atom_id res chain seq x y z
N ASP A 1 -18.76 -12.15 -37.61
CA ASP A 1 -17.42 -12.29 -36.99
C ASP A 1 -17.40 -11.73 -35.58
N TRP A 2 -16.70 -12.40 -34.67
CA TRP A 2 -16.56 -11.96 -33.27
C TRP A 2 -15.42 -10.94 -33.17
N SER A 3 -15.61 -9.86 -32.42
CA SER A 3 -14.52 -8.92 -32.14
C SER A 3 -13.52 -9.51 -31.14
N GLU A 4 -12.25 -9.18 -31.28
CA GLU A 4 -11.19 -9.58 -30.35
C GLU A 4 -11.53 -9.18 -28.89
N GLU A 5 -12.04 -7.96 -28.71
CA GLU A 5 -12.50 -7.46 -27.41
C GLU A 5 -13.59 -8.36 -26.79
N SER A 6 -14.56 -8.82 -27.59
CA SER A 6 -15.63 -9.69 -27.11
C SER A 6 -15.10 -11.06 -26.67
N VAL A 7 -14.12 -11.60 -27.41
CA VAL A 7 -13.46 -12.86 -27.06
C VAL A 7 -12.68 -12.71 -25.74
N LEU A 8 -11.85 -11.67 -25.60
CA LEU A 8 -11.06 -11.42 -24.39
C LEU A 8 -11.95 -11.23 -23.15
N ASN A 9 -13.03 -10.45 -23.28
CA ASN A 9 -13.99 -10.24 -22.21
C ASN A 9 -14.69 -11.54 -21.79
N THR A 10 -15.04 -12.40 -22.77
CA THR A 10 -15.67 -13.69 -22.49
C THR A 10 -14.70 -14.65 -21.80
N LEU A 11 -13.44 -14.72 -22.26
CA LEU A 11 -12.39 -15.52 -21.62
C LEU A 11 -12.15 -15.07 -20.18
N ALA A 12 -12.10 -13.76 -19.91
CA ALA A 12 -11.95 -13.23 -18.55
C ALA A 12 -13.12 -13.64 -17.63
N LYS A 13 -14.36 -13.62 -18.15
CA LYS A 13 -15.55 -14.08 -17.41
C LYS A 13 -15.49 -15.57 -17.10
N VAL A 14 -15.16 -16.40 -18.08
CA VAL A 14 -15.04 -17.86 -17.90
C VAL A 14 -13.92 -18.18 -16.90
N LYS A 15 -12.74 -17.57 -17.05
CA LYS A 15 -11.62 -17.75 -16.11
C LYS A 15 -12.01 -17.36 -14.68
N ARG A 16 -12.70 -16.23 -14.50
CA ARG A 16 -13.22 -15.81 -13.19
C ARG A 16 -14.21 -16.83 -12.61
N LYS A 17 -15.10 -17.39 -13.43
CA LYS A 17 -16.06 -18.42 -13.00
C LYS A 17 -15.34 -19.68 -12.52
N LEU A 18 -14.43 -20.21 -13.32
CA LEU A 18 -13.68 -21.44 -13.01
C LEU A 18 -12.85 -21.30 -11.73
N ILE A 19 -12.12 -20.19 -11.56
CA ILE A 19 -11.34 -19.94 -10.34
C ILE A 19 -12.24 -19.89 -9.09
N ARG A 20 -13.44 -19.31 -9.20
CA ARG A 20 -14.40 -19.26 -8.09
C ARG A 20 -14.93 -20.65 -7.75
N GLU A 21 -15.30 -21.44 -8.75
CA GLU A 21 -15.75 -22.82 -8.56
C GLU A 21 -14.65 -23.68 -7.92
N GLN A 22 -13.41 -23.53 -8.37
CA GLN A 22 -12.26 -24.20 -7.76
C GLN A 22 -12.11 -23.85 -6.27
N ILE A 23 -12.16 -22.56 -5.92
CA ILE A 23 -12.05 -22.11 -4.52
C ILE A 23 -13.18 -22.68 -3.66
N LEU A 24 -14.41 -22.69 -4.18
CA LEU A 24 -15.58 -23.16 -3.44
C LEU A 24 -15.61 -24.68 -3.26
N ASN A 25 -15.23 -25.43 -4.30
CA ASN A 25 -15.36 -26.89 -4.32
C ASN A 25 -14.12 -27.60 -3.77
N GLU A 26 -12.93 -27.08 -4.04
CA GLU A 26 -11.65 -27.71 -3.68
C GLU A 26 -11.01 -27.08 -2.44
N GLY A 27 -11.49 -25.91 -1.99
CA GLY A 27 -10.89 -25.17 -0.89
C GLY A 27 -9.48 -24.65 -1.18
N LYS A 28 -9.11 -24.58 -2.46
CA LYS A 28 -7.77 -24.16 -2.93
C LYS A 28 -7.85 -22.89 -3.76
N ARG A 29 -6.88 -22.01 -3.54
CA ARG A 29 -6.71 -20.76 -4.29
C ARG A 29 -6.00 -21.02 -5.62
N ALA A 30 -6.09 -20.04 -6.54
CA ALA A 30 -5.46 -20.13 -7.86
C ALA A 30 -3.93 -20.30 -7.82
N ASP A 31 -3.27 -19.92 -6.73
CA ASP A 31 -1.84 -20.12 -6.49
C ASP A 31 -1.52 -21.36 -5.64
N GLY A 32 -2.49 -22.27 -5.49
CA GLY A 32 -2.34 -23.56 -4.79
C GLY A 32 -2.51 -23.49 -3.27
N ARG A 33 -2.52 -22.30 -2.68
CA ARG A 33 -2.62 -22.09 -1.23
C ARG A 33 -3.98 -22.47 -0.65
N SER A 34 -3.99 -22.83 0.62
CA SER A 34 -5.25 -22.97 1.38
C SER A 34 -5.93 -21.61 1.59
N LEU A 35 -7.20 -21.63 2.05
CA LEU A 35 -7.96 -20.40 2.28
C LEU A 35 -7.38 -19.51 3.38
N ASN A 36 -6.74 -20.11 4.39
CA ASN A 36 -6.15 -19.43 5.55
C ASN A 36 -4.63 -19.27 5.47
N GLU A 37 -3.99 -19.80 4.43
CA GLU A 37 -2.54 -19.72 4.27
C GLU A 37 -2.11 -18.33 3.78
N VAL A 38 -1.20 -17.72 4.53
CA VAL A 38 -0.55 -16.45 4.19
C VAL A 38 0.66 -16.73 3.30
N ARG A 39 0.91 -15.89 2.29
CA ARG A 39 2.14 -15.98 1.47
C ARG A 39 3.37 -15.82 2.37
N PRO A 40 4.53 -16.39 2.00
CA PRO A 40 5.77 -16.25 2.77
C PRO A 40 6.09 -14.78 3.08
N ILE A 41 6.52 -14.52 4.32
CA ILE A 41 6.89 -13.18 4.81
C ILE A 41 8.37 -13.15 5.15
N SER A 42 9.05 -12.08 4.74
CA SER A 42 10.37 -11.71 5.23
C SER A 42 10.40 -10.25 5.65
N ILE A 43 11.24 -9.94 6.64
CA ILE A 43 11.38 -8.60 7.22
C ILE A 43 12.86 -8.35 7.44
N GLU A 44 13.36 -7.25 6.90
CA GLU A 44 14.72 -6.76 7.12
C GLU A 44 14.65 -5.33 7.66
N THR A 45 15.38 -5.04 8.73
CA THR A 45 15.36 -3.71 9.38
C THR A 45 16.70 -3.01 9.21
N ASN A 46 16.67 -1.67 9.23
CA ASN A 46 17.84 -0.80 9.14
C ASN A 46 18.71 -1.03 7.89
N ILE A 47 18.05 -1.28 6.75
CA ILE A 47 18.74 -1.53 5.47
C ILE A 47 19.27 -0.26 4.79
N LEU A 48 18.76 0.92 5.17
CA LEU A 48 19.25 2.21 4.70
C LEU A 48 20.18 2.82 5.76
N PRO A 49 21.45 3.11 5.43
CA PRO A 49 22.47 3.44 6.43
C PRO A 49 22.25 4.77 7.17
N ASN A 50 21.55 5.72 6.54
CA ASN A 50 21.41 7.09 7.04
C ASN A 50 19.97 7.46 7.42
N ALA A 51 19.01 6.53 7.31
CA ALA A 51 17.64 6.79 7.72
C ALA A 51 17.51 6.69 9.25
N HIS A 52 16.65 7.50 9.88
CA HIS A 52 16.35 7.36 11.31
C HIS A 52 15.77 5.97 11.64
N GLY A 53 14.96 5.43 10.71
CA GLY A 53 14.59 4.02 10.72
C GLY A 53 14.23 3.55 9.30
N SER A 54 14.49 2.29 8.99
CA SER A 54 14.06 1.67 7.73
C SER A 54 13.68 0.21 7.90
N CYS A 55 12.75 -0.26 7.09
CA CYS A 55 12.27 -1.64 7.10
C CYS A 55 11.85 -2.07 5.69
N LEU A 56 12.33 -3.23 5.24
CA LEU A 56 11.87 -3.89 4.03
C LEU A 56 10.96 -5.05 4.42
N PHE A 57 9.66 -4.88 4.16
CA PHE A 57 8.66 -5.92 4.36
C PHE A 57 8.32 -6.58 3.03
N THR A 58 8.41 -7.90 2.97
CA THR A 58 8.00 -8.68 1.79
C THR A 58 6.97 -9.72 2.17
N ARG A 59 5.88 -9.84 1.40
CA ARG A 59 4.85 -10.88 1.52
C ARG A 59 4.51 -11.45 0.13
N GLY A 60 5.08 -12.60 -0.20
CA GLY A 60 5.09 -13.13 -1.57
C GLY A 60 5.75 -12.12 -2.51
N GLN A 61 5.05 -11.72 -3.57
CA GLN A 61 5.55 -10.70 -4.52
C GLN A 61 5.26 -9.25 -4.07
N THR A 62 4.49 -9.03 -3.01
CA THR A 62 4.24 -7.68 -2.49
C THR A 62 5.41 -7.27 -1.61
N GLN A 63 6.15 -6.23 -1.99
CA GLN A 63 7.27 -5.69 -1.23
C GLN A 63 7.06 -4.20 -0.96
N ALA A 64 7.39 -3.77 0.26
CA ALA A 64 7.33 -2.37 0.68
C ALA A 64 8.59 -2.00 1.45
N LEU A 65 9.30 -0.97 0.97
CA LEU A 65 10.34 -0.30 1.72
C LEU A 65 9.70 0.86 2.49
N VAL A 66 9.76 0.79 3.82
CA VAL A 66 9.24 1.80 4.74
C VAL A 66 10.41 2.51 5.38
N VAL A 67 10.36 3.84 5.41
CA VAL A 67 11.37 4.69 6.01
C VAL A 67 10.69 5.61 7.01
N ALA A 68 11.26 5.69 8.22
CA ALA A 68 10.83 6.61 9.25
C ALA A 68 11.83 7.76 9.34
N THR A 69 11.32 8.98 9.41
CA THR A 69 12.10 10.20 9.60
C THR A 69 11.48 10.97 10.76
N LEU A 70 12.29 11.28 11.77
CA LEU A 70 11.92 12.17 12.87
C LEU A 70 12.27 13.62 12.51
N GLY A 71 11.36 14.54 12.84
CA GLY A 71 11.53 15.98 12.68
C GLY A 71 11.01 16.70 13.93
N GLY A 72 11.35 17.97 14.09
CA GLY A 72 10.83 18.77 15.21
C GLY A 72 9.42 19.28 14.94
N GLU A 73 8.82 19.99 15.90
CA GLU A 73 7.47 20.58 15.74
C GLU A 73 7.36 21.49 14.50
N ASN A 74 8.44 22.19 14.14
CA ASN A 74 8.49 23.05 12.96
C ASN A 74 8.42 22.28 11.63
N ASP A 75 8.69 20.97 11.63
CA ASP A 75 8.58 20.08 10.46
C ASP A 75 7.18 19.47 10.31
N SER A 76 6.27 19.75 11.27
CA SER A 76 4.88 19.30 11.19
C SER A 76 4.16 19.92 9.99
N GLN A 77 3.21 19.17 9.43
CA GLN A 77 2.44 19.67 8.30
C GLN A 77 1.35 20.61 8.79
N MET A 78 1.42 21.88 8.42
CA MET A 78 0.37 22.85 8.66
C MET A 78 -0.72 22.71 7.60
N ILE A 79 -1.95 22.47 8.05
CA ILE A 79 -3.13 22.28 7.20
C ILE A 79 -4.15 23.35 7.53
N ASP A 80 -4.47 24.18 6.54
CA ASP A 80 -5.57 25.14 6.62
C ASP A 80 -6.84 24.49 6.05
N LEU A 81 -7.80 24.21 6.93
CA LEU A 81 -9.06 23.56 6.57
C LEU A 81 -10.20 24.59 6.63
N LEU A 82 -11.05 24.60 5.60
CA LEU A 82 -12.25 25.45 5.55
C LEU A 82 -13.22 25.24 6.73
N THR A 83 -13.15 24.08 7.38
CA THR A 83 -13.98 23.71 8.53
C THR A 83 -13.44 24.26 9.85
N GLU A 84 -12.20 24.74 9.87
CA GLU A 84 -11.48 25.14 11.07
C GLU A 84 -11.16 26.63 11.04
N LYS A 85 -11.18 27.27 12.20
CA LYS A 85 -10.85 28.71 12.30
C LYS A 85 -9.35 28.97 12.29
N ASN A 86 -8.57 27.98 12.72
CA ASN A 86 -7.13 28.06 12.85
C ASN A 86 -6.47 26.91 12.07
N PRO A 87 -5.26 27.10 11.51
CA PRO A 87 -4.49 26.02 10.93
C PRO A 87 -4.24 24.89 11.94
N ILE A 88 -4.39 23.65 11.49
CA ILE A 88 -4.07 22.45 12.28
C ILE A 88 -2.64 22.02 11.96
N SER A 89 -1.87 21.69 12.99
CA SER A 89 -0.56 21.05 12.84
C SER A 89 -0.72 19.53 12.88
N GLU A 90 -0.22 18.86 11.85
CA GLU A 90 -0.23 17.41 11.71
C GLU A 90 1.18 16.84 11.93
N ARG A 91 1.38 16.18 13.08
CA ARG A 91 2.68 15.69 13.53
C ARG A 91 3.04 14.29 13.02
N PHE A 92 2.04 13.45 12.73
CA PHE A 92 2.25 12.11 12.20
C PHE A 92 1.82 12.03 10.74
N MET A 93 2.77 11.81 9.85
CA MET A 93 2.56 11.75 8.39
C MET A 93 2.93 10.39 7.84
N VAL A 94 2.19 9.90 6.83
CA VAL A 94 2.54 8.69 6.08
C VAL A 94 2.35 8.98 4.60
N ASN A 95 3.46 8.97 3.85
CA ASN A 95 3.45 9.06 2.40
C ASN A 95 3.58 7.66 1.80
N TYR A 96 2.69 7.33 0.86
CA TYR A 96 2.69 6.07 0.14
C TYR A 96 2.97 6.35 -1.33
N ASN A 97 4.00 5.71 -1.87
CA ASN A 97 4.41 5.82 -3.27
C ASN A 97 4.26 4.48 -3.98
N PHE A 98 3.75 4.50 -5.21
CA PHE A 98 3.54 3.31 -6.04
C PHE A 98 4.10 3.54 -7.45
N PRO A 99 5.42 3.45 -7.61
CA PRO A 99 6.06 3.68 -8.90
C PRO A 99 5.69 2.59 -9.92
N GLY A 100 5.68 2.92 -11.22
CA GLY A 100 5.28 1.96 -12.27
C GLY A 100 6.07 0.65 -12.27
N PHE A 101 7.37 0.72 -11.94
CA PHE A 101 8.21 -0.47 -11.86
C PHE A 101 7.77 -1.47 -10.78
N SER A 102 6.97 -1.05 -9.79
CA SER A 102 6.43 -1.96 -8.76
C SER A 102 5.51 -3.05 -9.33
N VAL A 103 4.97 -2.83 -10.54
CA VAL A 103 4.17 -3.80 -11.31
C VAL A 103 4.82 -4.18 -12.64
N GLY A 104 6.08 -3.81 -12.85
CA GLY A 104 6.81 -4.08 -14.09
C GLY A 104 6.39 -3.22 -15.29
N GLU A 105 5.73 -2.08 -15.05
CA GLU A 105 5.29 -1.17 -16.11
C GLU A 105 6.17 0.09 -16.18
N ALA A 106 6.39 0.60 -17.39
CA ALA A 106 7.02 1.91 -17.59
C ALA A 106 5.96 3.01 -17.36
N SER A 107 6.19 3.87 -16.36
CA SER A 107 5.31 5.00 -16.05
C SER A 107 6.13 6.18 -15.53
N PRO A 108 5.81 7.43 -15.92
CA PRO A 108 6.50 8.61 -15.42
C PRO A 108 6.25 8.82 -13.92
N ILE A 109 7.29 9.25 -13.20
CA ILE A 109 7.16 9.68 -11.80
C ILE A 109 6.46 11.05 -11.79
N LYS A 110 5.29 11.12 -11.16
CA LYS A 110 4.43 12.31 -11.08
C LYS A 110 4.00 12.55 -9.63
N ALA A 111 3.25 13.63 -9.41
CA ALA A 111 2.54 13.85 -8.16
C ALA A 111 1.64 12.64 -7.80
N PRO A 112 1.45 12.34 -6.50
CA PRO A 112 0.73 11.15 -6.07
C PRO A 112 -0.72 11.17 -6.56
N GLY A 113 -1.18 10.03 -7.08
CA GLY A 113 -2.55 9.83 -7.50
C GLY A 113 -3.51 9.64 -6.33
N ARG A 114 -4.83 9.68 -6.61
CA ARG A 114 -5.87 9.47 -5.58
C ARG A 114 -5.75 8.14 -4.83
N ARG A 115 -5.30 7.07 -5.50
CA ARG A 115 -5.11 5.76 -4.88
C ARG A 115 -3.94 5.76 -3.90
N GLU A 116 -2.84 6.41 -4.25
CA GLU A 116 -1.67 6.53 -3.38
C GLU A 116 -2.00 7.29 -2.11
N LEU A 117 -2.70 8.43 -2.24
CA LEU A 117 -3.22 9.20 -1.10
C LEU A 117 -4.17 8.36 -0.24
N GLY A 118 -5.09 7.61 -0.86
CA GLY A 118 -6.02 6.72 -0.15
C GLY A 118 -5.32 5.62 0.64
N HIS A 119 -4.33 4.96 0.05
CA HIS A 119 -3.53 3.93 0.73
C HIS A 119 -2.66 4.52 1.85
N GLY A 120 -2.04 5.69 1.62
CA GLY A 120 -1.29 6.42 2.65
C GLY A 120 -2.16 6.76 3.86
N ASN A 121 -3.35 7.33 3.62
CA ASN A 121 -4.30 7.66 4.68
C ASN A 121 -4.79 6.42 5.44
N LEU A 122 -5.03 5.29 4.74
CA LEU A 122 -5.41 4.05 5.40
C LEU A 122 -4.28 3.53 6.30
N ALA A 123 -3.04 3.51 5.80
CA ALA A 123 -1.88 3.07 6.58
C ALA A 123 -1.63 4.00 7.78
N LYS A 124 -1.74 5.32 7.58
CA LYS A 124 -1.67 6.31 8.64
C LYS A 124 -2.66 6.03 9.76
N ARG A 125 -3.94 5.86 9.42
CA ARG A 125 -5.00 5.58 10.41
C ARG A 125 -4.79 4.26 11.15
N ALA A 126 -4.18 3.26 10.51
CA ALA A 126 -3.86 1.99 11.15
C ALA A 126 -2.71 2.12 12.17
N LEU A 127 -1.73 2.99 11.90
CA LEU A 127 -0.57 3.21 12.76
C LEU A 127 -0.81 4.24 13.86
N TYR A 128 -1.65 5.25 13.61
CA TYR A 128 -1.90 6.37 14.50
C TYR A 128 -2.20 5.96 15.96
N PRO A 129 -3.02 4.91 16.24
CA PRO A 129 -3.30 4.50 17.62
C PRO A 129 -2.09 3.98 18.40
N SER A 130 -0.98 3.67 17.72
CA SER A 130 0.28 3.21 18.33
C SER A 130 1.31 4.33 18.52
N VAL A 131 1.00 5.55 18.07
CA VAL A 131 1.90 6.71 18.17
C VAL A 131 1.67 7.40 19.52
N ASP A 132 2.76 7.72 20.22
CA ASP A 132 2.71 8.56 21.42
C ASP A 132 2.70 10.04 21.02
N GLU A 133 1.58 10.71 21.26
CA GLU A 133 1.42 12.14 20.94
C GLU A 133 2.33 13.04 21.79
N ASN A 134 2.81 12.56 22.95
CA ASN A 134 3.73 13.31 23.80
C ASN A 134 5.21 13.10 23.43
N TYR A 135 5.49 12.26 22.42
CA TYR A 135 6.85 12.07 21.94
C TYR A 135 7.39 13.41 21.38
N PRO A 136 8.66 13.79 21.66
CA PRO A 136 9.17 15.13 21.35
C PRO A 136 9.45 15.40 19.86
N TYR A 137 9.19 14.41 19.00
CA TYR A 137 9.31 14.48 17.54
C TYR A 137 7.97 14.11 16.93
#